data_AF-A0A7J8Y9N0-F1
#
_entry.id   AF-A0A7J8Y9N0-F1
#
_cell.length_a   1.000
_cell.length_b   1.000
_cell.length_c   1.000
_cell.angle_alpha   90.00
_cell.angle_beta   90.00
_cell.angle_gamma   90.00
#
_symmetry.space_group_name_H-M   'P 1'
#
loop_
_entity.id
_entity.type
_entity.pdbx_description
1 polymer ?
#
loop_
_entity_poly.entity_id
_entity_poly.type
_entity_poly.pdbx_seq_one_letter_code
_entity_poly.pdbx_strand_id
1 'polypeptide(L)'
;MSTAKLQKDIASKIGVTFSGDEDETTKAGMLVETLSRNSRFLMILDDLWDRIFLDKVGIPEPSAGSKIVLTTRSFDVCRQVGCCRVVKINPLAEEKAWNLFLEKVGRVVLNIPNLEPIAKSIAKHCAGLPLAIITVASCMKGIDDLYKWRNALKELSLYVKSVNGLEDDVFQQLRFSYDRLKDLKLQHCFLSCALYPEDFRIKEEDLIQLWIALWRKWIVGRQSLTGVVR
;
A
#
# COMPACT_ATOMS: atom_id res chain seq x y z
N MET A 1 -2.93 -1.05 -16.06
CA MET A 1 -4.25 -1.72 -16.05
C MET A 1 -4.78 -1.79 -17.47
N SER A 2 -5.28 -2.94 -17.97
CA SER A 2 -5.80 -3.03 -19.35
C SER A 2 -7.30 -2.75 -19.44
N THR A 3 -7.75 -2.21 -20.57
CA THR A 3 -9.18 -1.95 -20.85
C THR A 3 -10.02 -3.23 -20.69
N ALA A 4 -9.57 -4.35 -21.26
CA ALA A 4 -10.26 -5.63 -21.13
C ALA A 4 -10.43 -6.11 -19.68
N LYS A 5 -9.42 -5.92 -18.82
CA LYS A 5 -9.54 -6.26 -17.39
C LYS A 5 -10.57 -5.36 -16.71
N LEU A 6 -10.50 -4.05 -16.96
CA LEU A 6 -11.41 -3.09 -16.37
C LEU A 6 -12.87 -3.34 -16.80
N GLN A 7 -13.11 -3.62 -18.08
CA GLN A 7 -14.43 -3.99 -18.59
C GLN A 7 -14.98 -5.22 -17.88
N LYS A 8 -14.17 -6.27 -17.73
CA LYS A 8 -14.56 -7.50 -17.02
C LYS A 8 -14.86 -7.24 -15.54
N ASP A 9 -14.03 -6.45 -14.88
CA ASP A 9 -14.21 -6.12 -13.47
C ASP A 9 -15.50 -5.30 -13.27
N ILE A 10 -15.78 -4.30 -14.11
CA ILE A 10 -17.03 -3.52 -14.07
C ILE A 10 -18.23 -4.43 -14.35
N ALA A 11 -18.20 -5.24 -15.41
CA ALA A 11 -19.28 -6.14 -15.80
C ALA A 11 -19.69 -7.06 -14.64
N SER A 12 -18.69 -7.65 -13.96
CA SER A 12 -18.91 -8.51 -12.79
C SER A 12 -19.62 -7.81 -11.63
N LYS A 13 -19.43 -6.49 -11.48
CA LYS A 13 -20.03 -5.69 -10.41
C LYS A 13 -21.44 -5.23 -10.74
N ILE A 14 -21.74 -5.01 -12.01
CA ILE A 14 -23.06 -4.53 -12.46
C ILE A 14 -23.97 -5.66 -12.98
N GLY A 15 -23.52 -6.91 -12.92
CA GLY A 15 -24.30 -8.09 -13.32
C GLY A 15 -24.39 -8.28 -14.84
N VAL A 16 -23.43 -7.76 -15.59
CA VAL A 16 -23.32 -7.98 -17.04
C VAL A 16 -22.43 -9.18 -17.31
N THR A 17 -22.90 -10.10 -18.14
CA THR A 17 -22.14 -11.27 -18.59
C THR A 17 -21.77 -11.08 -20.05
N PHE A 18 -20.49 -11.29 -20.36
CA PHE A 18 -19.99 -11.36 -21.73
C PHE A 18 -20.02 -12.82 -22.21
N SER A 19 -20.43 -13.07 -23.44
CA SER A 19 -20.40 -14.39 -24.09
C SER A 19 -18.97 -14.87 -24.42
N GLY A 20 -17.99 -13.96 -24.40
CA GLY A 20 -16.55 -14.24 -24.50
C GLY A 20 -15.96 -14.01 -25.89
N ASP A 21 -16.81 -13.91 -26.91
CA ASP A 21 -16.49 -13.60 -28.30
C ASP A 21 -16.58 -12.10 -28.62
N GLU A 22 -17.10 -11.28 -27.71
CA GLU A 22 -17.27 -9.85 -27.96
C GLU A 22 -15.93 -9.10 -27.94
N ASP A 23 -15.80 -8.17 -28.88
CA ASP A 23 -14.69 -7.22 -28.91
C ASP A 23 -14.83 -6.14 -27.82
N GLU A 24 -13.77 -5.35 -27.61
CA GLU A 24 -13.77 -4.29 -26.59
C GLU A 24 -14.87 -3.25 -26.82
N THR A 25 -15.22 -2.95 -28.08
CA THR A 25 -16.24 -1.96 -28.43
C THR A 25 -17.64 -2.44 -28.04
N THR A 26 -17.94 -3.70 -28.32
CA THR A 26 -19.21 -4.34 -27.99
C THR A 26 -19.38 -4.42 -26.47
N LYS A 27 -18.32 -4.82 -25.76
CA LYS A 27 -18.30 -4.82 -24.29
C LYS A 27 -18.54 -3.43 -23.72
N ALA A 28 -17.90 -2.41 -24.28
CA ALA A 28 -18.11 -1.03 -23.86
C ALA A 28 -19.58 -0.59 -24.06
N GLY A 29 -20.18 -0.93 -25.20
CA GLY A 29 -21.59 -0.65 -25.48
C GLY A 29 -22.55 -1.28 -24.46
N MET A 30 -22.34 -2.55 -24.11
CA MET A 30 -23.15 -3.25 -23.10
C MET A 30 -23.04 -2.61 -21.71
N LEU A 31 -21.82 -2.18 -21.34
CA LEU A 31 -21.59 -1.47 -20.08
C LEU A 31 -22.28 -0.11 -20.06
N VAL A 32 -22.20 0.66 -21.15
CA VAL A 32 -22.88 1.96 -21.28
C VAL A 32 -24.39 1.79 -21.17
N GLU A 33 -24.97 0.82 -21.88
CA GLU A 33 -26.41 0.56 -21.85
C GLU A 33 -26.89 0.23 -20.43
N THR A 34 -26.14 -0.62 -19.73
CA THR A 34 -26.48 -1.04 -18.36
C THR A 34 -26.31 0.10 -17.36
N LEU A 35 -25.21 0.84 -17.43
CA LEU A 35 -24.93 1.97 -16.53
C LEU A 35 -25.88 3.13 -16.78
N SER A 36 -26.33 3.34 -18.02
CA SER A 36 -27.26 4.42 -18.38
C SER A 36 -28.70 4.12 -17.96
N ARG A 37 -29.09 2.84 -17.92
CA ARG A 37 -30.39 2.41 -17.33
C ARG A 37 -30.45 2.69 -15.83
N ASN A 38 -29.31 2.58 -15.15
CA ASN A 38 -29.20 2.93 -13.74
C ASN A 38 -29.01 4.44 -13.60
N SER A 39 -30.10 5.16 -13.31
CA SER A 39 -30.10 6.62 -13.23
C SER A 39 -29.12 7.23 -12.22
N ARG A 40 -28.58 6.42 -11.29
CA ARG A 40 -27.64 6.84 -10.25
C ARG A 40 -26.63 5.74 -9.92
N PHE A 41 -25.35 6.02 -10.10
CA PHE A 41 -24.27 5.11 -9.65
C PHE A 41 -23.09 5.88 -9.04
N LEU A 42 -22.32 5.18 -8.19
CA LEU A 42 -21.02 5.63 -7.71
C LEU A 42 -19.98 4.62 -8.18
N MET A 43 -19.03 5.06 -9.00
CA MET A 43 -17.90 4.26 -9.45
C MET A 43 -16.62 4.76 -8.79
N ILE A 44 -15.84 3.85 -8.22
CA ILE A 44 -14.54 4.14 -7.62
C ILE A 44 -13.48 3.38 -8.40
N LEU A 45 -12.59 4.13 -9.06
CA LEU A 45 -11.45 3.61 -9.81
C LEU A 45 -10.19 3.86 -9.00
N ASP A 46 -9.72 2.81 -8.31
CA ASP A 46 -8.60 2.91 -7.39
C ASP A 46 -7.25 2.71 -8.13
N ASP A 47 -6.25 3.48 -7.71
CA ASP A 47 -4.84 3.47 -8.15
C ASP A 47 -4.67 3.49 -9.68
N LEU A 48 -5.08 4.58 -10.32
CA LEU A 48 -4.82 4.81 -11.75
C LEU A 48 -3.40 5.32 -12.00
N TRP A 49 -2.63 4.53 -12.75
CA TRP A 49 -1.25 4.88 -13.14
C TRP A 49 -1.18 5.71 -14.42
N ASP A 50 -2.11 5.47 -15.35
CA ASP A 50 -2.12 6.09 -16.68
C ASP A 50 -3.51 6.63 -17.05
N ARG A 51 -3.56 7.43 -18.11
CA ARG A 51 -4.81 7.91 -18.69
C ARG A 51 -5.72 6.75 -19.09
N ILE A 52 -7.00 6.89 -18.74
CA ILE A 52 -8.07 6.05 -19.24
C ILE A 52 -9.04 6.85 -20.11
N PHE A 53 -9.61 6.19 -21.10
CA PHE A 53 -10.68 6.72 -21.95
C PHE A 53 -12.00 6.10 -21.48
N LEU A 54 -12.81 6.86 -20.75
CA LEU A 54 -14.04 6.36 -20.13
C LEU A 54 -15.01 5.77 -21.17
N ASP A 55 -15.09 6.40 -22.33
CA ASP A 55 -15.85 5.95 -23.50
C ASP A 55 -15.40 4.57 -24.00
N LYS A 56 -14.08 4.34 -24.12
CA LYS A 56 -13.53 3.04 -24.54
C LYS A 56 -13.76 1.94 -23.51
N VAL A 57 -13.79 2.30 -22.23
CA VAL A 57 -14.09 1.35 -21.15
C VAL A 57 -15.60 1.04 -21.12
N GLY A 58 -16.45 1.93 -21.61
CA GLY A 58 -17.90 1.80 -21.53
C GLY A 58 -18.51 2.44 -20.29
N ILE A 59 -17.84 3.46 -19.75
CA ILE A 59 -18.32 4.26 -18.62
C ILE A 59 -18.99 5.51 -19.20
N PRO A 60 -20.31 5.70 -19.03
CA PRO A 60 -21.00 6.87 -19.53
C PRO A 60 -20.57 8.13 -18.75
N GLU A 61 -20.70 9.30 -19.40
CA GLU A 61 -20.49 10.56 -18.70
C GLU A 61 -21.45 10.68 -17.51
N PRO A 62 -20.96 11.13 -16.34
CA PRO A 62 -21.81 11.27 -15.16
C PRO A 62 -22.97 12.26 -15.40
N SER A 63 -24.20 11.77 -15.30
CA SER A 63 -25.42 12.58 -15.31
C SER A 63 -25.84 13.01 -13.90
N ALA A 64 -26.95 13.77 -13.79
CA ALA A 64 -27.48 14.25 -12.52
C ALA A 64 -27.83 13.09 -11.56
N GLY A 65 -26.89 12.73 -10.69
CA GLY A 65 -27.05 11.68 -9.68
C GLY A 65 -25.95 10.60 -9.69
N SER A 66 -25.10 10.57 -10.71
CA SER A 66 -23.97 9.64 -10.83
C SER A 66 -22.64 10.33 -10.54
N LYS A 67 -21.69 9.59 -9.96
CA LYS A 67 -20.34 10.09 -9.63
C LYS A 67 -19.27 9.05 -9.96
N ILE A 68 -18.16 9.53 -10.49
CA ILE A 68 -16.94 8.75 -10.65
C ILE A 68 -15.88 9.38 -9.75
N VAL A 69 -15.28 8.56 -8.89
CA VAL A 69 -14.14 8.93 -8.06
C VAL A 69 -12.97 8.11 -8.55
N LEU A 70 -11.85 8.78 -8.82
CA LEU A 70 -10.59 8.10 -9.10
C LEU A 70 -9.55 8.47 -8.07
N THR A 71 -8.67 7.54 -7.76
CA THR A 71 -7.46 7.78 -6.97
C THR A 71 -6.25 7.56 -7.87
N THR A 72 -5.24 8.41 -7.71
CA THR A 72 -3.99 8.34 -8.47
C THR A 72 -2.90 9.06 -7.69
N ARG A 73 -1.66 8.65 -7.90
CA ARG A 73 -0.47 9.34 -7.38
C ARG A 73 -0.03 10.49 -8.29
N SER A 74 -0.56 10.56 -9.52
CA SER A 74 -0.17 11.52 -10.52
C SER A 74 -1.26 12.57 -10.76
N PHE A 75 -0.94 13.83 -10.48
CA PHE A 75 -1.83 14.94 -10.84
C PHE A 75 -2.05 15.04 -12.36
N ASP A 76 -1.06 14.63 -13.17
CA ASP A 76 -1.20 14.64 -14.62
C ASP A 76 -2.24 13.64 -15.12
N VAL A 77 -2.40 12.49 -14.45
CA VAL A 77 -3.47 11.53 -14.76
C VAL A 77 -4.84 12.19 -14.55
N CYS A 78 -5.04 12.91 -13.44
CA CYS A 78 -6.27 13.68 -13.21
C CYS A 78 -6.56 14.68 -14.34
N ARG A 79 -5.51 15.37 -14.83
CA ARG A 79 -5.63 16.34 -15.94
C ARG A 79 -5.98 15.66 -17.26
N GLN A 80 -5.34 14.53 -17.56
CA GLN A 80 -5.52 13.77 -18.80
C GLN A 80 -6.87 13.06 -18.89
N VAL A 81 -7.41 12.61 -17.75
CA VAL A 81 -8.76 12.02 -17.65
C VAL A 81 -9.83 13.11 -17.68
N GLY A 82 -9.49 14.36 -17.35
CA GLY A 82 -10.43 15.48 -17.35
C GLY A 82 -11.28 15.59 -16.09
N CYS A 83 -10.70 15.30 -14.92
CA CYS A 83 -11.42 15.34 -13.64
C CYS A 83 -12.01 16.73 -13.34
N CYS A 84 -13.33 16.79 -13.11
CA CYS A 84 -14.01 18.04 -12.75
C CYS A 84 -13.57 18.62 -11.40
N ARG A 85 -13.17 17.76 -10.46
CA ARG A 85 -12.69 18.15 -9.13
C ARG A 85 -11.50 17.28 -8.74
N VAL A 86 -10.41 17.93 -8.36
CA VAL A 86 -9.22 17.25 -7.82
C VAL A 86 -9.10 17.56 -6.33
N VAL A 87 -8.92 16.52 -5.53
CA VAL A 87 -8.67 16.64 -4.08
C VAL A 87 -7.26 16.14 -3.81
N LYS A 88 -6.35 17.06 -3.51
CA LYS A 88 -5.00 16.70 -3.10
C LYS A 88 -5.03 16.22 -1.64
N ILE A 89 -4.64 14.98 -1.41
CA ILE A 89 -4.44 14.43 -0.07
C ILE A 89 -3.07 14.89 0.43
N ASN A 90 -3.07 15.70 1.48
CA ASN A 90 -1.85 16.17 2.13
C ASN A 90 -1.45 15.25 3.29
N PRO A 91 -0.16 15.20 3.66
CA PRO A 91 0.26 14.56 4.89
C PRO A 91 -0.50 15.09 6.11
N LEU A 92 -0.60 14.26 7.15
CA LEU A 92 -1.24 14.65 8.40
C LEU A 92 -0.49 15.82 9.05
N ALA A 93 -1.26 16.77 9.56
CA ALA A 93 -0.72 17.80 10.45
C ALA A 93 -0.07 17.16 11.69
N GLU A 94 0.94 17.82 12.26
CA GLU A 94 1.77 17.31 13.35
C GLU A 94 0.95 16.75 14.51
N GLU A 95 -0.12 17.43 14.93
CA GLU A 95 -1.00 16.98 16.01
C GLU A 95 -1.72 15.66 15.67
N LYS A 96 -2.28 15.56 14.46
CA LYS A 96 -2.97 14.34 14.01
C LYS A 96 -1.97 13.18 13.81
N ALA A 97 -0.78 13.49 13.30
CA ALA A 97 0.30 12.52 13.15
C ALA A 97 0.76 11.98 14.49
N TRP A 98 0.92 12.85 15.49
CA TRP A 98 1.27 12.48 16.85
C TRP A 98 0.18 11.62 17.51
N ASN A 99 -1.09 12.00 17.35
CA ASN A 99 -2.21 11.22 17.87
C ASN A 99 -2.27 9.82 17.24
N LEU A 100 -2.07 9.70 15.93
CA LEU A 100 -1.97 8.40 15.25
C LEU A 100 -0.78 7.58 15.76
N PHE A 101 0.37 8.22 15.96
CA PHE A 101 1.55 7.56 16.51
C PHE A 101 1.27 6.96 17.90
N LEU A 102 0.69 7.75 18.80
CA LEU A 102 0.31 7.31 20.15
C LEU A 102 -0.73 6.19 20.15
N GLU A 103 -1.69 6.22 19.22
CA GLU A 103 -2.68 5.16 19.05
C GLU A 103 -1.99 3.82 18.71
N LYS A 104 -0.98 3.84 17.84
CA LYS A 104 -0.31 2.62 17.38
C LYS A 104 0.76 2.10 18.35
N VAL A 105 1.59 2.98 18.92
CA VAL A 105 2.65 2.56 19.86
C VAL A 105 2.11 2.26 21.26
N GLY A 106 0.99 2.89 21.64
CA GLY A 106 0.38 2.79 22.96
C GLY A 106 0.76 3.97 23.86
N ARG A 107 -0.23 4.48 24.60
CA ARG A 107 -0.07 5.66 25.48
C ARG A 107 0.83 5.44 26.69
N VAL A 108 1.23 4.19 26.98
CA VAL A 108 2.19 3.86 28.05
C VAL A 108 3.52 4.60 27.86
N VAL A 109 3.90 4.91 26.61
CA VAL A 109 5.09 5.73 26.25
C VAL A 109 5.09 7.10 26.97
N LEU A 110 3.93 7.68 27.26
CA LEU A 110 3.81 8.96 27.95
C LEU A 110 4.17 8.88 29.44
N ASN A 111 4.10 7.68 30.04
CA ASN A 111 4.39 7.48 31.45
C ASN A 111 5.88 7.22 31.71
N ILE A 112 6.68 7.02 30.65
CA ILE A 112 8.11 6.72 30.77
C ILE A 112 8.89 8.04 30.83
N PRO A 113 9.64 8.31 31.90
CA PRO A 113 10.38 9.56 32.06
C PRO A 113 11.28 9.85 30.86
N ASN A 114 11.24 11.08 30.35
CA ASN A 114 12.06 11.57 29.23
C ASN A 114 11.83 10.87 27.88
N LEU A 115 10.83 10.00 27.75
CA LEU A 115 10.59 9.26 26.51
C LEU A 115 9.78 10.04 25.48
N GLU A 116 8.77 10.78 25.93
CA GLU A 116 7.86 11.53 25.06
C GLU A 116 8.58 12.45 24.05
N PRO A 117 9.63 13.23 24.42
CA PRO A 117 10.34 14.07 23.46
C PRO A 117 11.03 13.27 22.34
N ILE A 118 11.54 12.08 22.66
CA ILE A 118 12.18 11.19 21.69
C ILE A 118 11.12 10.59 20.78
N ALA A 119 9.99 10.13 21.34
CA ALA A 119 8.88 9.59 20.58
C ALA A 119 8.27 10.62 19.62
N LYS A 120 8.09 11.87 20.06
CA LYS A 120 7.69 12.99 19.20
C LYS A 120 8.69 13.23 18.07
N SER A 121 9.99 13.16 18.36
CA SER A 121 11.03 13.32 17.33
C SER A 121 10.98 12.20 16.28
N ILE A 122 10.74 10.96 16.70
CA ILE A 122 10.52 9.83 15.78
C ILE A 122 9.25 10.03 14.94
N ALA A 123 8.14 10.44 15.56
CA ALA A 123 6.90 10.73 14.83
C ALA A 123 7.09 11.82 13.76
N LYS A 124 7.92 12.84 14.05
CA LYS A 124 8.29 13.89 13.07
C LYS A 124 9.05 13.34 11.87
N HIS A 125 9.91 12.33 12.06
CA HIS A 125 10.63 11.69 10.94
C HIS A 125 9.68 10.97 9.96
N CYS A 126 8.45 10.68 10.38
CA CYS A 126 7.44 10.07 9.51
C CYS A 126 6.75 11.08 8.56
N ALA A 127 7.12 12.38 8.62
CA ALA A 127 6.65 13.45 7.73
C ALA A 127 5.11 13.56 7.59
N GLY A 128 4.36 13.15 8.62
CA GLY A 128 2.90 13.14 8.59
C GLY A 128 2.26 12.04 7.71
N LEU A 129 3.06 11.11 7.17
CA LEU A 129 2.57 10.05 6.29
C LEU A 129 1.97 8.91 7.11
N PRO A 130 0.67 8.59 6.96
CA PRO A 130 0.01 7.57 7.79
C PRO A 130 0.72 6.21 7.75
N LEU A 131 1.16 5.77 6.58
CA LEU A 131 1.85 4.49 6.41
C LEU A 131 3.19 4.47 7.19
N ALA A 132 3.99 5.52 7.07
CA ALA A 132 5.25 5.63 7.82
C ALA A 132 4.99 5.65 9.33
N ILE A 133 4.03 6.46 9.79
CA ILE A 133 3.67 6.58 11.21
C ILE A 133 3.27 5.22 11.77
N ILE A 134 2.34 4.52 11.11
CA ILE A 134 1.82 3.23 11.58
C ILE A 134 2.96 2.21 11.65
N THR A 135 3.79 2.13 10.61
CA THR A 135 4.90 1.18 10.53
C THR A 135 5.94 1.42 11.63
N VAL A 136 6.42 2.66 11.76
CA VAL A 136 7.42 3.03 12.77
C VAL A 136 6.89 2.87 14.19
N ALA A 137 5.66 3.33 14.45
CA ALA A 137 5.03 3.21 15.76
C ALA A 137 4.82 1.74 16.16
N SER A 138 4.37 0.91 15.22
CA SER A 138 4.18 -0.53 15.45
C SER A 138 5.51 -1.22 15.74
N CYS A 139 6.58 -0.82 15.06
CA CYS A 139 7.94 -1.33 15.30
C CYS A 139 8.49 -0.91 16.68
N MET A 140 8.02 0.21 17.25
CA MET A 140 8.38 0.67 18.61
C MET A 140 7.47 0.14 19.72
N LYS A 141 6.37 -0.55 19.38
CA LYS A 141 5.35 -0.96 20.33
C LYS A 141 5.92 -1.92 21.38
N GLY A 142 5.62 -1.64 22.64
CA GLY A 142 6.07 -2.47 23.78
C GLY A 142 7.53 -2.25 24.20
N ILE A 143 8.26 -1.33 23.57
CA ILE A 143 9.62 -0.96 23.98
C ILE A 143 9.54 0.15 25.03
N ASP A 144 10.03 -0.11 26.24
CA ASP A 144 10.12 0.84 27.35
C ASP A 144 11.54 1.40 27.59
N ASP A 145 12.55 0.77 27.01
CA ASP A 145 13.96 1.14 27.13
C ASP A 145 14.31 2.42 26.33
N LEU A 146 14.59 3.50 27.06
CA LEU A 146 15.04 4.80 26.53
C LEU A 146 16.23 4.70 25.56
N TYR A 147 17.18 3.80 25.79
CA TYR A 147 18.36 3.67 24.92
C TYR A 147 17.96 3.13 23.54
N LYS A 148 17.04 2.16 23.49
CA LYS A 148 16.50 1.64 22.22
C LYS A 148 15.76 2.71 21.42
N TRP A 149 15.04 3.60 22.10
CA TRP A 149 14.38 4.75 21.47
C TRP A 149 15.37 5.79 20.93
N ARG A 150 16.46 6.08 21.66
CA ARG A 150 17.53 6.96 21.15
C ARG A 150 18.25 6.36 19.94
N ASN A 151 18.52 5.06 19.99
CA ASN A 151 19.14 4.36 18.88
C ASN A 151 18.23 4.35 17.64
N ALA A 152 16.93 4.09 17.83
CA ALA A 152 15.91 4.20 16.79
C ALA A 152 15.90 5.56 16.10
N LEU A 153 15.90 6.64 16.89
CA LEU A 153 15.96 8.00 16.36
C LEU A 153 17.24 8.26 15.55
N LYS A 154 18.39 7.76 16.04
CA LYS A 154 19.67 7.88 15.34
C LYS A 154 19.65 7.13 14.01
N GLU A 155 19.16 5.90 13.99
CA GLU A 155 18.99 5.09 12.78
C GLU A 155 18.13 5.83 11.75
N LEU A 156 16.95 6.32 12.15
CA LEU A 156 16.06 7.11 11.28
C LEU A 156 16.74 8.36 10.72
N SER A 157 17.52 9.06 11.53
CA SER A 157 18.24 10.27 11.12
C SER A 157 19.33 9.99 10.08
N LEU A 158 19.86 8.76 10.00
CA LEU A 158 20.86 8.37 9.00
C LEU A 158 20.22 8.13 7.63
N TYR A 159 19.02 7.57 7.59
CA TYR A 159 18.33 7.28 6.33
C TYR A 159 17.81 8.55 5.62
N VAL A 160 17.40 9.59 6.38
CA VAL A 160 16.89 10.86 5.82
C VAL A 160 17.96 11.66 5.07
N LYS A 161 19.26 11.40 5.29
CA LYS A 161 20.35 12.11 4.58
C LYS A 161 20.52 11.67 3.13
N SER A 162 19.73 10.72 2.66
CA SER A 162 19.80 10.09 1.35
C SER A 162 18.51 10.30 0.54
N VAL A 163 18.47 11.40 -0.23
CA VAL A 163 17.74 11.56 -1.52
C VAL A 163 16.30 12.14 -1.50
N ASN A 164 15.90 12.61 -2.69
CA ASN A 164 14.85 13.54 -3.11
C ASN A 164 13.45 12.90 -3.25
N GLY A 165 12.52 13.24 -2.36
CA GLY A 165 11.07 13.08 -2.60
C GLY A 165 10.32 12.24 -1.58
N LEU A 166 8.99 12.36 -1.59
CA LEU A 166 8.08 11.76 -0.61
C LEU A 166 8.02 10.22 -0.67
N GLU A 167 8.26 9.61 -1.83
CA GLU A 167 8.27 8.14 -1.97
C GLU A 167 9.52 7.53 -1.33
N ASP A 168 10.67 8.19 -1.48
CA ASP A 168 11.93 7.80 -0.85
C ASP A 168 11.81 7.91 0.68
N ASP A 169 11.14 8.96 1.20
CA ASP A 169 10.87 9.11 2.63
C ASP A 169 10.09 7.91 3.19
N VAL A 170 9.03 7.45 2.51
CA VAL A 170 8.26 6.27 2.94
C VAL A 170 9.13 5.01 2.88
N PHE A 171 9.88 4.83 1.80
CA PHE A 171 10.74 3.65 1.64
C PHE A 171 11.75 3.52 2.77
N GLN A 172 12.38 4.62 3.19
CA GLN A 172 13.32 4.60 4.33
C GLN A 172 12.64 4.19 5.64
N GLN A 173 11.40 4.63 5.89
CA GLN A 173 10.65 4.26 7.09
C GLN A 173 10.22 2.78 7.07
N LEU A 174 9.87 2.26 5.88
CA LEU A 174 9.58 0.83 5.69
C LEU A 174 10.85 -0.01 5.91
N ARG A 175 11.99 0.40 5.33
CA ARG A 175 13.28 -0.25 5.52
C ARG A 175 13.69 -0.28 6.98
N PHE A 176 13.55 0.83 7.69
CA PHE A 176 13.83 0.90 9.11
C PHE A 176 13.04 -0.14 9.93
N SER A 177 11.75 -0.33 9.63
CA SER A 177 10.95 -1.36 10.30
C SER A 177 11.40 -2.78 9.92
N TYR A 178 11.77 -2.99 8.67
CA TYR A 178 12.26 -4.27 8.16
C TYR A 178 13.60 -4.69 8.80
N ASP A 179 14.57 -3.77 8.87
CA ASP A 179 15.90 -4.02 9.44
C ASP A 179 15.81 -4.39 10.94
N ARG A 180 14.80 -3.86 11.64
CA ARG A 180 14.58 -4.15 13.07
C ARG A 180 13.76 -5.39 13.38
N LEU A 181 13.31 -6.14 12.37
CA LEU A 181 12.80 -7.49 12.59
C LEU A 181 13.86 -8.39 13.26
N LYS A 182 15.15 -8.18 12.97
CA LYS A 182 16.32 -8.86 13.55
C LYS A 182 16.28 -10.40 13.52
N ASP A 183 15.31 -10.99 12.83
CA ASP A 183 15.18 -12.40 12.54
C ASP A 183 15.16 -12.58 11.02
N LEU A 184 16.20 -13.23 10.51
CA LEU A 184 16.36 -13.52 9.08
C LEU A 184 15.19 -14.33 8.52
N LYS A 185 14.55 -15.18 9.33
CA LYS A 185 13.37 -15.96 8.91
C LYS A 185 12.19 -15.04 8.67
N LEU A 186 11.90 -14.14 9.61
CA LEU A 186 10.80 -13.17 9.46
C LEU A 186 11.04 -12.21 8.30
N GLN A 187 12.29 -11.77 8.13
CA GLN A 187 12.72 -10.96 7.00
C GLN A 187 12.50 -11.67 5.66
N HIS A 188 12.85 -12.96 5.56
CA HIS A 188 12.60 -13.75 4.36
C HIS A 188 11.12 -14.03 4.13
N CYS A 189 10.35 -14.30 5.19
CA CYS A 189 8.90 -14.46 5.11
C CYS A 189 8.21 -13.20 4.59
N PHE A 190 8.66 -12.02 5.00
CA PHE A 190 8.17 -10.76 4.46
C PHE A 190 8.54 -10.59 2.98
N LEU A 191 9.81 -10.83 2.62
CA LEU A 191 10.27 -10.71 1.23
C LEU A 191 9.61 -11.69 0.27
N SER A 192 9.15 -12.86 0.74
CA SER A 192 8.47 -13.80 -0.15
C SER A 192 7.15 -13.25 -0.70
N CYS A 193 6.53 -12.25 -0.03
CA CYS A 193 5.36 -11.56 -0.56
C CYS A 193 5.66 -10.84 -1.89
N ALA A 194 6.91 -10.44 -2.13
CA ALA A 194 7.33 -9.81 -3.38
C ALA A 194 7.39 -10.78 -4.58
N LEU A 195 7.18 -12.07 -4.37
CA LEU A 195 7.06 -13.06 -5.45
C LEU A 195 5.68 -13.05 -6.12
N TYR A 196 4.70 -12.39 -5.51
CA TYR A 196 3.35 -12.27 -6.05
C TYR A 196 3.22 -11.02 -6.92
N PRO A 197 2.33 -11.04 -7.93
CA PRO A 197 2.03 -9.85 -8.73
C PRO A 197 1.48 -8.70 -7.88
N GLU A 198 1.58 -7.50 -8.40
CA GLU A 198 0.97 -6.30 -7.81
C GLU A 198 -0.54 -6.49 -7.59
N ASP A 199 -1.03 -6.03 -6.43
CA ASP A 199 -2.41 -6.17 -5.93
C ASP A 199 -2.99 -7.58 -5.91
N PHE A 200 -2.15 -8.61 -5.99
CA PHE A 200 -2.60 -9.98 -5.91
C PHE A 200 -3.13 -10.30 -4.50
N ARG A 201 -4.33 -10.87 -4.43
CA ARG A 201 -4.90 -11.35 -3.17
C ARG A 201 -4.22 -12.65 -2.77
N ILE A 202 -3.22 -12.55 -1.91
CA ILE A 202 -2.53 -13.70 -1.33
C ILE A 202 -3.42 -14.32 -0.26
N LYS A 203 -3.76 -15.61 -0.40
CA LYS A 203 -4.41 -16.34 0.68
C LYS A 203 -3.39 -16.68 1.77
N GLU A 204 -3.81 -16.57 3.02
CA GLU A 204 -2.96 -16.89 4.17
C GLU A 204 -2.37 -18.31 4.07
N GLU A 205 -3.20 -19.28 3.69
CA GLU A 205 -2.82 -20.68 3.51
C GLU A 205 -1.70 -20.86 2.48
N ASP A 206 -1.79 -20.16 1.33
CA ASP A 206 -0.79 -20.23 0.27
C ASP A 206 0.56 -19.67 0.75
N LEU A 207 0.52 -18.58 1.52
CA LEU A 207 1.71 -17.95 2.08
C LEU A 207 2.38 -18.84 3.14
N ILE A 208 1.58 -19.49 4.01
CA ILE A 208 2.09 -20.46 4.99
C ILE A 208 2.77 -21.64 4.28
N GLN A 209 2.15 -22.20 3.23
CA GLN A 209 2.74 -23.30 2.47
C GLN A 209 4.03 -22.87 1.77
N LEU A 210 4.07 -21.67 1.20
CA LEU A 210 5.28 -21.10 0.61
C LEU A 210 6.41 -21.01 1.64
N TRP A 211 6.13 -20.49 2.84
CA TRP A 211 7.11 -20.40 3.92
C TRP A 211 7.63 -21.77 4.36
N ILE A 212 6.75 -22.77 4.51
CA ILE A 212 7.16 -24.14 4.83
C ILE A 212 8.07 -24.71 3.73
N ALA A 213 7.73 -24.52 2.46
CA ALA A 213 8.49 -25.01 1.33
C ALA A 213 9.87 -24.32 1.21
N LEU A 214 9.92 -23.00 1.35
CA LEU A 214 11.16 -22.22 1.37
C LEU A 214 12.06 -22.65 2.53
N TRP A 215 11.47 -22.90 3.70
CA TRP A 215 12.23 -23.35 4.87
C TRP A 215 12.82 -24.76 4.69
N ARG A 216 12.06 -25.69 4.12
CA ARG A 216 12.55 -27.04 3.77
C ARG A 216 13.75 -26.97 2.81
N LYS A 217 13.68 -26.15 1.76
CA LYS A 217 14.81 -25.94 0.84
C LYS A 217 16.04 -25.38 1.56
N TRP A 218 15.84 -24.47 2.52
CA TRP A 218 16.92 -23.87 3.29
C TRP A 218 17.64 -24.87 4.22
N ILE A 219 16.91 -25.81 4.81
CA ILE A 219 17.47 -26.88 5.64
C ILE A 219 18.28 -27.86 4.78
N VAL A 220 17.72 -28.30 3.65
CA VAL A 220 18.38 -29.25 2.74
C VAL A 220 19.64 -28.63 2.11
N GLY A 221 19.59 -27.36 1.71
CA GLY A 221 20.75 -26.64 1.18
C GLY A 221 21.88 -26.41 2.19
N ARG A 222 21.59 -26.36 3.50
CA ARG A 222 22.64 -26.35 4.54
C ARG A 222 23.24 -27.73 4.78
N GLN A 223 22.46 -28.81 4.70
CA GLN A 223 22.97 -30.17 4.84
C GLN A 223 23.92 -30.56 3.68
N SER A 224 23.71 -30.04 2.47
CA SER A 224 24.63 -30.29 1.35
C SER A 224 25.96 -29.53 1.47
N LEU A 225 25.99 -28.38 2.15
CA LEU A 225 27.23 -27.60 2.37
C LEU A 225 28.06 -28.11 3.56
N THR A 226 27.43 -28.77 4.54
CA THR A 226 28.15 -29.42 5.65
C THR A 226 28.74 -30.79 5.30
N GLY A 227 28.50 -31.30 4.10
CA GLY A 227 29.02 -32.60 3.62
C GLY A 227 30.35 -32.53 2.85
N VAL A 228 30.94 -31.35 2.66
CA VAL A 228 32.16 -31.16 1.82
C VAL A 228 33.43 -30.92 2.67
N VAL A 229 33.38 -31.15 3.99
CA VAL A 229 34.59 -31.21 4.84
C VAL A 229 34.62 -32.54 5.59
N ARG A 230 35.09 -33.58 4.92
CA ARG A 230 35.74 -34.76 5.50
C ARG A 230 36.77 -35.30 4.53
#